data_AF-A0AAW0G904-F1
#
_entry.id   AF-A0AAW0G904-F1
#
_cell.length_a   1.000
_cell.length_b   1.000
_cell.length_c   1.000
_cell.angle_alpha   90.00
_cell.angle_beta   90.00
_cell.angle_gamma   90.00
#
_symmetry.space_group_name_H-M   'P 1'
#
loop_
_entity.id
_entity.type
_entity.pdbx_description
1 polymer ?
#
loop_
_entity_poly.entity_id
_entity_poly.type
_entity_poly.pdbx_seq_one_letter_code
_entity_poly.pdbx_strand_id
1 'polypeptide(L)'
;MPDPYARRQISSTIIQCTTIITDENTPCLTTVTQSAARCQQHHLEYTTSFREYKEHAAASEAIALSVPMALSNVKNLKKPEAVEERLRNVKQLVDALQGEVDGRLMHRLRFFHNNWDQGHEIRIRMQQTKLDEAKKLQRRLEVRLEDLMEEDRLRDLQKKSVAKENITPRSRCEIDPLDASSLQIDTAGKIQGYRNISFAWPIRAKRISCCSTQPQTIDYSDGLYATSGYSSVCKPRTTNSISQSRGRPNVRSSCSPSHINLPPLKKKSLSYFKLFFCLSGWLLILRGLGLFDPLAHLKLTGFLYLAMLAA
;
A
#
# COMPACT_ATOMS: atom_id res chain seq x y z
N MET A 1 -64.87 27.53 22.07
CA MET A 1 -63.65 26.84 22.52
C MET A 1 -63.02 26.15 21.31
N PRO A 2 -61.70 26.23 21.09
CA PRO A 2 -61.04 25.53 20.00
C PRO A 2 -61.03 24.01 20.27
N ASP A 3 -61.19 23.21 19.21
CA ASP A 3 -61.18 21.75 19.29
C ASP A 3 -59.76 21.24 19.63
N PRO A 4 -59.55 20.53 20.77
CA PRO A 4 -58.25 19.94 21.10
C PRO A 4 -57.82 18.82 20.13
N TYR A 5 -58.72 18.34 19.28
CA TYR A 5 -58.48 17.34 18.24
C TYR A 5 -58.33 17.93 16.83
N ALA A 6 -58.08 19.24 16.70
CA ALA A 6 -57.65 19.89 15.47
C ALA A 6 -56.26 19.34 15.03
N ARG A 7 -56.26 18.10 14.51
CA ARG A 7 -55.11 17.31 14.11
C ARG A 7 -54.41 18.06 12.98
N ARG A 8 -53.36 18.80 13.36
CA ARG A 8 -52.55 19.63 12.46
C ARG A 8 -52.25 18.84 11.19
N GLN A 9 -52.85 19.24 10.07
CA GLN A 9 -52.62 18.58 8.79
C GLN A 9 -51.17 18.84 8.39
N ILE A 10 -50.30 17.89 8.71
CA ILE A 10 -48.93 17.87 8.23
C ILE A 10 -49.05 17.50 6.75
N SER A 11 -49.15 18.52 5.89
CA SER A 11 -49.00 18.35 4.44
C SER A 11 -47.64 17.69 4.21
N SER A 12 -47.66 16.39 3.96
CA SER A 12 -46.44 15.58 3.86
C SER A 12 -45.72 15.99 2.58
N THR A 13 -44.68 16.81 2.72
CA THR A 13 -43.87 17.22 1.57
C THR A 13 -43.19 15.98 1.00
N ILE A 14 -43.56 15.61 -0.22
CA ILE A 14 -42.92 14.50 -0.93
C ILE A 14 -41.50 14.95 -1.28
N ILE A 15 -40.50 14.23 -0.78
CA ILE A 15 -39.09 14.44 -1.12
C ILE A 15 -38.68 13.34 -2.11
N GLN A 16 -37.72 13.62 -2.98
CA GLN A 16 -37.09 12.60 -3.85
C GLN A 16 -35.80 12.08 -3.20
N CYS A 17 -35.48 10.81 -3.41
CA CYS A 17 -34.24 10.23 -2.92
C CYS A 17 -33.02 10.88 -3.61
N THR A 18 -32.05 11.37 -2.83
CA THR A 18 -30.84 12.03 -3.38
C THR A 18 -29.65 11.08 -3.51
N THR A 19 -29.87 9.77 -3.41
CA THR A 19 -28.81 8.75 -3.56
C THR A 19 -28.52 8.49 -5.03
N ILE A 20 -27.24 8.31 -5.34
CA ILE A 20 -26.79 8.03 -6.70
C ILE A 20 -26.80 6.51 -6.95
N ILE A 21 -27.32 6.15 -8.12
CA ILE A 21 -27.43 4.78 -8.62
C ILE A 21 -26.01 4.25 -8.93
N THR A 22 -25.87 2.96 -9.26
CA THR A 22 -24.59 2.30 -9.55
C THR A 22 -23.84 2.85 -10.77
N ASP A 23 -24.45 3.74 -11.55
CA ASP A 23 -23.82 4.43 -12.70
C ASP A 23 -23.06 5.71 -12.31
N GLU A 24 -22.97 5.99 -11.00
CA GLU A 24 -22.25 7.13 -10.38
C GLU A 24 -22.74 8.53 -10.78
N ASN A 25 -23.81 8.62 -11.60
CA ASN A 25 -24.27 9.89 -12.17
C ASN A 25 -25.79 10.10 -12.08
N THR A 26 -26.60 9.04 -12.05
CA THR A 26 -28.07 9.19 -12.03
C THR A 26 -28.62 9.20 -10.60
N PRO A 27 -29.36 10.25 -10.18
CA PRO A 27 -30.03 10.28 -8.88
C PRO A 27 -31.30 9.40 -8.87
N CYS A 28 -31.59 8.81 -7.72
CA CYS A 28 -32.76 7.96 -7.52
C CYS A 28 -34.08 8.77 -7.48
N LEU A 29 -34.88 8.73 -8.56
CA LEU A 29 -36.14 9.48 -8.62
C LEU A 29 -37.29 8.92 -7.74
N THR A 30 -37.04 7.89 -6.91
CA THR A 30 -38.04 7.32 -6.00
C THR A 30 -38.46 8.35 -4.95
N THR A 31 -39.77 8.53 -4.79
CA THR A 31 -40.37 9.39 -3.77
C THR A 31 -40.25 8.78 -2.38
N VAL A 32 -40.03 9.63 -1.38
CA VAL A 32 -39.81 9.23 0.01
C VAL A 32 -40.65 10.08 0.96
N THR A 33 -41.01 9.50 2.11
CA THR A 33 -41.65 10.23 3.21
C THR A 33 -40.72 11.31 3.75
N GLN A 34 -41.26 12.47 4.11
CA GLN A 34 -40.50 13.66 4.52
C GLN A 34 -39.47 13.44 5.66
N SER A 35 -39.67 12.40 6.50
CA SER A 35 -38.76 12.00 7.57
C SER A 35 -37.51 11.23 7.11
N ALA A 36 -37.46 10.78 5.86
CA ALA A 36 -36.40 9.92 5.33
C ALA A 36 -35.64 10.62 4.19
N ALA A 37 -34.31 10.66 4.29
CA ALA A 37 -33.45 11.21 3.24
C ALA A 37 -33.25 10.25 2.04
N ARG A 38 -33.66 8.97 2.17
CA ARG A 38 -33.41 7.90 1.19
C ARG A 38 -34.60 6.94 1.12
N CYS A 39 -34.82 6.31 -0.03
CA CYS A 39 -35.80 5.23 -0.14
C CYS A 39 -35.31 3.99 0.61
N GLN A 40 -36.22 3.05 0.90
CA GLN A 40 -35.90 1.87 1.72
C GLN A 40 -34.72 1.07 1.16
N GLN A 41 -34.67 0.86 -0.16
CA GLN A 41 -33.57 0.16 -0.83
C GLN A 41 -32.22 0.87 -0.60
N HIS A 42 -32.13 2.17 -0.93
CA HIS A 42 -30.90 2.93 -0.74
C HIS A 42 -30.53 3.15 0.74
N HIS A 43 -31.48 3.06 1.66
CA HIS A 43 -31.17 3.00 3.09
C HIS A 43 -30.49 1.68 3.47
N LEU A 44 -30.97 0.53 2.96
CA LEU A 44 -30.30 -0.76 3.17
C LEU A 44 -28.88 -0.76 2.59
N GLU A 45 -28.71 -0.30 1.34
CA GLU A 45 -27.38 -0.18 0.71
C GLU A 45 -26.44 0.77 1.49
N TYR A 46 -26.97 1.87 2.04
CA TYR A 46 -26.23 2.77 2.92
C TYR A 46 -25.77 2.03 4.19
N THR A 47 -26.65 1.28 4.85
CA THR A 47 -26.30 0.55 6.08
C THR A 47 -25.30 -0.59 5.83
N THR A 48 -25.44 -1.31 4.71
CA THR A 48 -24.54 -2.39 4.31
C THR A 48 -23.15 -1.85 4.02
N SER A 49 -23.02 -0.88 3.12
CA SER A 49 -21.72 -0.26 2.79
C SER A 49 -21.06 0.43 4.00
N PHE A 50 -21.85 1.02 4.90
CA PHE A 50 -21.33 1.56 6.16
C PHE A 50 -20.73 0.47 7.05
N ARG A 51 -21.42 -0.67 7.18
CA ARG A 51 -20.95 -1.82 7.96
C ARG A 51 -19.67 -2.41 7.36
N GLU A 52 -19.64 -2.63 6.05
CA GLU A 52 -18.49 -3.24 5.35
C GLU A 52 -17.18 -2.45 5.57
N TYR A 53 -17.17 -1.14 5.32
CA TYR A 53 -15.95 -0.36 5.57
C TYR A 53 -15.60 -0.25 7.07
N LYS A 54 -16.59 -0.41 7.97
CA LYS A 54 -16.37 -0.46 9.43
C LYS A 54 -15.77 -1.78 9.89
N GLU A 55 -16.13 -2.89 9.26
CA GLU A 55 -15.51 -4.20 9.47
C GLU A 55 -14.04 -4.17 9.02
N HIS A 56 -13.76 -3.59 7.84
CA HIS A 56 -12.37 -3.35 7.39
C HIS A 56 -11.59 -2.42 8.34
N ALA A 57 -12.22 -1.37 8.86
CA ALA A 57 -11.59 -0.47 9.84
C ALA A 57 -11.21 -1.21 11.13
N ALA A 58 -12.11 -2.02 11.68
CA ALA A 58 -11.86 -2.83 12.87
C ALA A 58 -10.78 -3.90 12.64
N ALA A 59 -10.80 -4.56 11.47
CA ALA A 59 -9.76 -5.52 11.08
C ALA A 59 -8.38 -4.86 10.96
N SER A 60 -8.28 -3.70 10.31
CA SER A 60 -7.00 -2.99 10.18
C SER A 60 -6.45 -2.52 11.53
N GLU A 61 -7.31 -2.11 12.46
CA GLU A 61 -6.92 -1.75 13.82
C GLU A 61 -6.42 -2.98 14.61
N ALA A 62 -7.13 -4.10 14.56
CA ALA A 62 -6.73 -5.35 15.21
C ALA A 62 -5.39 -5.88 14.68
N ILE A 63 -5.17 -5.84 13.36
CA ILE A 63 -3.90 -6.28 12.74
C ILE A 63 -2.77 -5.29 13.06
N ALA A 64 -3.03 -3.97 13.07
CA ALA A 64 -2.00 -2.97 13.38
C ALA A 64 -1.37 -3.17 14.77
N LEU A 65 -2.10 -3.71 15.75
CA LEU A 65 -1.56 -4.05 17.08
C LEU A 65 -0.48 -5.14 17.03
N SER A 66 -0.59 -6.12 16.12
CA SER A 66 0.42 -7.17 15.92
C SER A 66 1.52 -6.77 14.91
N VAL A 67 1.36 -5.61 14.25
CA VAL A 67 2.26 -5.12 13.19
C VAL A 67 2.96 -3.81 13.59
N PRO A 68 4.02 -3.83 14.43
CA PRO A 68 4.96 -2.70 14.54
C PRO A 68 5.50 -2.23 13.18
N MET A 69 5.11 -1.02 12.79
CA MET A 69 5.41 -0.37 11.50
C MET A 69 6.87 0.12 11.36
N ALA A 70 7.68 -0.01 12.42
CA ALA A 70 9.05 0.51 12.47
C ALA A 70 9.98 -0.22 11.48
N LEU A 71 10.38 0.49 10.41
CA LEU A 71 11.22 -0.05 9.33
C LEU A 71 12.62 -0.50 9.80
N SER A 72 13.08 -0.06 10.98
CA SER A 72 14.31 -0.52 11.63
C SER A 72 14.29 -2.02 11.91
N ASN A 73 13.11 -2.57 12.24
CA ASN A 73 12.98 -3.94 12.75
C ASN A 73 13.17 -4.98 11.64
N VAL A 74 12.98 -4.60 10.38
CA VAL A 74 13.16 -5.49 9.20
C VAL A 74 14.58 -6.05 9.13
N LYS A 75 15.61 -5.23 9.40
CA LYS A 75 17.01 -5.67 9.37
C LYS A 75 17.37 -6.67 10.47
N ASN A 76 16.60 -6.69 11.56
CA ASN A 76 16.84 -7.58 12.69
C ASN A 76 16.27 -8.99 12.45
N LEU A 77 15.45 -9.17 11.41
CA LEU A 77 14.97 -10.47 10.97
C LEU A 77 16.10 -11.22 10.24
N LYS A 78 16.59 -12.29 10.88
CA LYS A 78 17.68 -13.15 10.41
C LYS A 78 17.22 -14.49 9.83
N LYS A 79 15.95 -14.85 10.05
CA LYS A 79 15.36 -16.14 9.66
C LYS A 79 14.29 -15.89 8.59
N PRO A 80 14.29 -16.62 7.47
CA PRO A 80 13.33 -16.40 6.39
C PRO A 80 11.88 -16.62 6.85
N GLU A 81 11.61 -17.62 7.68
CA GLU A 81 10.26 -17.96 8.15
C GLU A 81 9.64 -16.81 8.97
N ALA A 82 10.46 -16.11 9.76
CA ALA A 82 10.05 -14.94 10.52
C ALA A 82 9.78 -13.72 9.61
N VAL A 83 10.46 -13.61 8.46
CA VAL A 83 10.16 -12.57 7.45
C VAL A 83 8.85 -12.92 6.72
N GLU A 84 8.62 -14.19 6.39
CA GLU A 84 7.39 -14.65 5.74
C GLU A 84 6.15 -14.45 6.62
N GLU A 85 6.21 -14.85 7.90
CA GLU A 85 5.13 -14.60 8.87
C GLU A 85 4.83 -13.10 8.97
N ARG A 86 5.89 -12.30 9.05
CA ARG A 86 5.76 -10.85 9.08
C ARG A 86 5.11 -10.29 7.82
N LEU A 87 5.49 -10.82 6.66
CA LEU A 87 4.96 -10.43 5.36
C LEU A 87 3.48 -10.81 5.21
N ARG A 88 3.05 -11.97 5.71
CA ARG A 88 1.63 -12.37 5.75
C ARG A 88 0.79 -11.37 6.53
N ASN A 89 1.23 -10.99 7.74
CA ASN A 89 0.49 -10.05 8.58
C ASN A 89 0.46 -8.63 7.97
N VAL A 90 1.54 -8.20 7.31
CA VAL A 90 1.57 -6.91 6.60
C VAL A 90 0.67 -6.92 5.36
N LYS A 91 0.57 -8.03 4.62
CA LYS A 91 -0.37 -8.16 3.49
C LYS A 91 -1.82 -8.05 3.96
N GLN A 92 -2.20 -8.76 5.02
CA GLN A 92 -3.53 -8.62 5.63
C GLN A 92 -3.83 -7.18 6.08
N LEU A 93 -2.83 -6.45 6.62
CA LEU A 93 -2.99 -5.04 6.99
C LEU A 93 -3.19 -4.13 5.76
N VAL A 94 -2.44 -4.37 4.67
CA VAL A 94 -2.60 -3.65 3.39
C VAL A 94 -4.00 -3.88 2.82
N ASP A 95 -4.47 -5.12 2.79
CA ASP A 95 -5.79 -5.49 2.26
C ASP A 95 -6.92 -4.86 3.09
N ALA A 96 -6.82 -4.90 4.42
CA ALA A 96 -7.81 -4.29 5.32
C ALA A 96 -7.84 -2.75 5.20
N LEU A 97 -6.68 -2.09 5.11
CA LEU A 97 -6.60 -0.64 4.91
C LEU A 97 -7.10 -0.22 3.52
N GLN A 98 -6.82 -1.00 2.48
CA GLN A 98 -7.31 -0.77 1.11
C GLN A 98 -8.84 -0.88 1.09
N GLY A 99 -9.42 -1.95 1.66
CA GLY A 99 -10.87 -2.14 1.78
C GLY A 99 -11.56 -1.02 2.57
N GLU A 100 -10.95 -0.50 3.65
CA GLU A 100 -11.51 0.66 4.34
C GLU A 100 -11.47 1.93 3.47
N VAL A 101 -10.35 2.21 2.80
CA VAL A 101 -10.21 3.40 1.94
C VAL A 101 -11.22 3.37 0.80
N ASP A 102 -11.31 2.25 0.09
CA ASP A 102 -12.19 2.10 -1.07
C ASP A 102 -13.66 2.09 -0.65
N GLY A 103 -14.00 1.37 0.42
CA GLY A 103 -15.35 1.38 1.00
C GLY A 103 -15.79 2.78 1.46
N ARG A 104 -14.89 3.57 2.06
CA ARG A 104 -15.15 4.97 2.43
C ARG A 104 -15.33 5.89 1.22
N LEU A 105 -14.57 5.66 0.14
CA LEU A 105 -14.66 6.43 -1.10
C LEU A 105 -16.00 6.13 -1.81
N MET A 106 -16.36 4.86 -1.98
CA MET A 106 -17.64 4.46 -2.57
C MET A 106 -18.83 4.93 -1.74
N HIS A 107 -18.78 4.78 -0.41
CA HIS A 107 -19.83 5.26 0.48
C HIS A 107 -19.96 6.80 0.44
N ARG A 108 -18.87 7.54 0.29
CA ARG A 108 -18.90 8.99 0.05
C ARG A 108 -19.57 9.30 -1.29
N LEU A 109 -19.09 8.70 -2.39
CA LEU A 109 -19.52 8.98 -3.75
C LEU A 109 -21.02 8.76 -3.93
N ARG A 110 -21.55 7.62 -3.45
CA ARG A 110 -22.95 7.24 -3.65
C ARG A 110 -23.94 7.99 -2.77
N PHE A 111 -23.57 8.32 -1.52
CA PHE A 111 -24.53 8.78 -0.51
C PHE A 111 -24.35 10.23 -0.04
N PHE A 112 -23.31 10.94 -0.50
CA PHE A 112 -22.95 12.31 -0.06
C PHE A 112 -22.52 13.22 -1.23
N HIS A 113 -23.28 13.30 -2.32
CA HIS A 113 -22.88 14.06 -3.50
C HIS A 113 -22.60 15.56 -3.23
N ASN A 114 -23.47 16.24 -2.48
CA ASN A 114 -23.42 17.71 -2.30
C ASN A 114 -22.90 18.17 -0.92
N ASN A 115 -23.00 17.34 0.11
CA ASN A 115 -22.66 17.71 1.49
C ASN A 115 -21.50 16.84 1.99
N TRP A 116 -20.27 17.28 1.73
CA TRP A 116 -19.06 16.55 2.11
C TRP A 116 -18.66 16.89 3.55
N ASP A 117 -18.59 15.88 4.41
CA ASP A 117 -17.97 16.03 5.73
C ASP A 117 -16.44 16.06 5.59
N GLN A 118 -15.82 17.18 5.99
CA GLN A 118 -14.37 17.33 6.05
C GLN A 118 -13.71 16.26 6.94
N GLY A 119 -14.41 15.82 7.99
CA GLY A 119 -13.95 14.74 8.87
C GLY A 119 -13.77 13.39 8.15
N HIS A 120 -14.62 13.09 7.17
CA HIS A 120 -14.51 11.88 6.34
C HIS A 120 -13.35 11.99 5.35
N GLU A 121 -13.12 13.15 4.74
CA GLU A 121 -11.96 13.37 3.86
C GLU A 121 -10.63 13.27 4.61
N ILE A 122 -10.52 13.91 5.78
CA ILE A 122 -9.34 13.84 6.65
C ILE A 122 -9.07 12.37 7.02
N ARG A 123 -10.12 11.61 7.40
CA ARG A 123 -9.96 10.19 7.74
C ARG A 123 -9.51 9.35 6.55
N ILE A 124 -10.06 9.54 5.35
CA ILE A 124 -9.58 8.85 4.13
C ILE A 124 -8.08 9.12 3.91
N ARG A 125 -7.65 10.38 3.99
CA ARG A 125 -6.26 10.78 3.81
C ARG A 125 -5.31 10.18 4.86
N MET A 126 -5.77 10.07 6.11
CA MET A 126 -5.02 9.39 7.17
C MET A 126 -4.87 7.88 6.90
N GLN A 127 -5.92 7.18 6.46
CA GLN A 127 -5.83 5.75 6.15
C GLN A 127 -4.99 5.50 4.89
N GLN A 128 -5.07 6.36 3.87
CA GLN A 128 -4.18 6.33 2.69
C GLN A 128 -2.70 6.46 3.11
N THR A 129 -2.38 7.36 4.03
CA THR A 129 -1.00 7.51 4.54
C THR A 129 -0.50 6.22 5.20
N LYS A 130 -1.32 5.58 6.05
CA LYS A 130 -0.97 4.28 6.67
C LYS A 130 -0.84 3.16 5.63
N LEU A 131 -1.69 3.15 4.61
CA LEU A 131 -1.66 2.18 3.52
C LEU A 131 -0.36 2.28 2.72
N ASP A 132 0.11 3.49 2.43
CA ASP A 132 1.39 3.73 1.76
C ASP A 132 2.59 3.31 2.63
N GLU A 133 2.53 3.57 3.95
CA GLU A 133 3.52 3.07 4.91
C GLU A 133 3.54 1.54 4.98
N ALA A 134 2.37 0.88 4.99
CA ALA A 134 2.23 -0.57 5.00
C ALA A 134 2.77 -1.19 3.70
N LYS A 135 2.40 -0.65 2.54
CA LYS A 135 2.95 -1.05 1.22
C LYS A 135 4.47 -0.83 1.15
N LYS A 136 5.01 0.20 1.81
CA LYS A 136 6.47 0.45 1.91
C LYS A 136 7.17 -0.55 2.82
N LEU A 137 6.53 -0.97 3.93
CA LEU A 137 7.03 -2.04 4.79
C LEU A 137 7.01 -3.39 4.07
N GLN A 138 5.92 -3.70 3.35
CA GLN A 138 5.77 -4.92 2.54
C GLN A 138 6.95 -5.10 1.58
N ARG A 139 7.20 -4.09 0.72
CA ARG A 139 8.32 -4.14 -0.25
C ARG A 139 9.69 -4.36 0.40
N ARG A 140 9.91 -3.86 1.63
CA ARG A 140 11.16 -4.08 2.36
C ARG A 140 11.27 -5.48 2.95
N LEU A 141 10.16 -6.09 3.35
CA LEU A 141 10.13 -7.48 3.80
C LEU A 141 10.34 -8.44 2.63
N GLU A 142 9.76 -8.14 1.46
CA GLU A 142 9.94 -8.91 0.23
C GLU A 142 11.42 -8.95 -0.20
N VAL A 143 12.09 -7.78 -0.29
CA VAL A 143 13.54 -7.72 -0.57
C VAL A 143 14.36 -8.45 0.50
N ARG A 144 14.02 -8.30 1.80
CA ARG A 144 14.78 -8.97 2.87
C ARG A 144 14.59 -10.49 2.86
N LEU A 145 13.47 -11.01 2.38
CA LEU A 145 13.24 -12.44 2.21
C LEU A 145 14.13 -12.99 1.08
N GLU A 146 14.20 -12.28 -0.05
CA GLU A 146 15.07 -12.61 -1.18
C GLU A 146 16.55 -12.61 -0.76
N ASP A 147 17.01 -11.57 -0.06
CA ASP A 147 18.38 -11.48 0.51
C ASP A 147 18.71 -12.73 1.34
N LEU A 148 17.82 -13.13 2.26
CA LEU A 148 18.03 -14.27 3.16
C LEU A 148 18.08 -15.60 2.42
N MET A 149 17.21 -15.79 1.41
CA MET A 149 17.20 -17.00 0.59
C MET A 149 18.49 -17.15 -0.23
N GLU A 150 19.01 -16.07 -0.81
CA GLU A 150 20.27 -16.13 -1.55
C GLU A 150 21.48 -16.27 -0.59
N GLU A 151 21.46 -15.65 0.59
CA GLU A 151 22.44 -15.92 1.65
C GLU A 151 22.51 -17.43 2.00
N ASP A 152 21.37 -18.10 2.19
CA ASP A 152 21.32 -19.55 2.50
C ASP A 152 21.77 -20.41 1.32
N ARG A 153 21.40 -20.05 0.09
CA ARG A 153 21.88 -20.72 -1.12
C ARG A 153 23.41 -20.65 -1.25
N LEU A 154 24.00 -19.50 -0.97
CA LEU A 154 25.44 -19.31 -0.97
C LEU A 154 26.13 -20.12 0.14
N ARG A 155 25.55 -20.15 1.35
CA ARG A 155 26.02 -21.01 2.46
C ARG A 155 26.04 -22.48 2.06
N ASP A 156 25.02 -22.96 1.35
CA ASP A 156 24.96 -24.36 0.89
C ASP A 156 25.91 -24.69 -0.27
N LEU A 157 26.15 -23.74 -1.18
CA LEU A 157 27.19 -23.88 -2.21
C LEU A 157 28.59 -23.96 -1.58
N GLN A 158 28.88 -23.14 -0.55
CA GLN A 158 30.14 -23.17 0.18
C GLN A 158 30.34 -24.48 0.96
N LYS A 159 29.30 -24.99 1.63
CA LYS A 159 29.35 -26.33 2.27
C LYS A 159 29.67 -27.42 1.24
N LYS A 160 29.07 -27.37 0.05
CA LYS A 160 29.30 -28.34 -1.04
C LYS A 160 30.73 -28.26 -1.60
N SER A 161 31.33 -27.07 -1.72
CA SER A 161 32.72 -26.94 -2.17
C SER A 161 33.71 -27.51 -1.15
N VAL A 162 33.52 -27.20 0.15
CA VAL A 162 34.36 -27.73 1.24
C VAL A 162 34.22 -29.26 1.36
N ALA A 163 33.00 -29.80 1.25
CA ALA A 163 32.77 -31.24 1.24
C ALA A 163 33.47 -31.94 0.06
N LYS A 164 33.46 -31.32 -1.14
CA LYS A 164 34.12 -31.86 -2.32
C LYS A 164 35.64 -31.91 -2.16
N GLU A 165 36.25 -30.87 -1.59
CA GLU A 165 37.70 -30.81 -1.36
C GLU A 165 38.17 -31.94 -0.44
N ASN A 166 37.46 -32.15 0.69
CA ASN A 166 37.74 -33.22 1.66
C ASN A 166 37.54 -34.65 1.13
N ILE A 167 36.70 -34.85 0.10
CA ILE A 167 36.43 -36.18 -0.49
C ILE A 167 37.48 -36.56 -1.53
N THR A 168 38.25 -35.61 -2.07
CA THR A 168 39.42 -35.92 -2.90
C THR A 168 40.39 -36.71 -2.02
N PRO A 169 40.61 -38.02 -2.26
CA PRO A 169 41.55 -38.75 -1.44
C PRO A 169 42.90 -38.07 -1.62
N ARG A 170 43.65 -37.92 -0.53
CA ARG A 170 45.11 -37.95 -0.64
C ARG A 170 45.48 -39.37 -1.05
N SER A 171 45.20 -39.73 -2.31
CA SER A 171 46.08 -40.59 -3.09
C SER A 171 47.38 -39.80 -3.24
N ARG A 172 48.11 -39.73 -2.13
CA ARG A 172 49.54 -39.57 -2.12
C ARG A 172 50.00 -40.78 -2.90
N CYS A 173 50.17 -40.59 -4.22
CA CYS A 173 51.10 -41.42 -4.95
C CYS A 173 52.39 -41.28 -4.14
N GLU A 174 52.75 -42.34 -3.43
CA GLU A 174 54.13 -42.54 -3.03
C GLU A 174 54.87 -42.59 -4.36
N ILE A 175 55.39 -41.41 -4.75
CA ILE A 175 56.44 -41.32 -5.73
C ILE A 175 57.60 -41.99 -5.01
N ASP A 176 57.76 -43.29 -5.27
CA ASP A 176 58.96 -44.02 -4.89
C ASP A 176 60.16 -43.13 -5.28
N PRO A 177 61.13 -42.91 -4.37
CA PRO A 177 62.26 -42.06 -4.67
C PRO A 177 63.11 -42.73 -5.75
N LEU A 178 62.78 -42.43 -7.01
CA LEU A 178 63.57 -42.76 -8.18
C LEU A 178 64.87 -41.98 -8.09
N ASP A 179 65.82 -42.64 -7.43
CA ASP A 179 67.27 -42.53 -7.53
C ASP A 179 67.75 -41.32 -8.36
N ALA A 180 68.01 -40.20 -7.67
CA ALA A 180 68.47 -38.95 -8.28
C ALA A 180 69.93 -39.00 -8.77
N SER A 181 70.43 -40.19 -9.11
CA SER A 181 71.82 -40.52 -9.44
C SER A 181 72.12 -40.47 -10.95
N SER A 182 71.48 -39.56 -11.71
CA SER A 182 71.84 -39.32 -13.12
C SER A 182 71.43 -37.94 -13.62
N LEU A 183 72.16 -36.91 -13.19
CA LEU A 183 72.15 -35.60 -13.84
C LEU A 183 73.54 -34.97 -13.79
N GLN A 184 74.44 -35.50 -14.63
CA GLN A 184 75.71 -34.84 -14.91
C GLN A 184 75.43 -33.52 -15.65
N ILE A 185 75.84 -32.41 -15.04
CA ILE A 185 75.81 -31.09 -15.69
C ILE A 185 77.19 -30.91 -16.33
N ASP A 186 77.26 -31.13 -17.64
CA ASP A 186 78.49 -30.87 -18.39
C ASP A 186 78.78 -29.36 -18.42
N THR A 187 79.85 -28.95 -17.75
CA THR A 187 80.45 -27.62 -17.83
C THR A 187 81.13 -27.37 -19.18
N ALA A 188 80.34 -27.35 -20.26
CA ALA A 188 80.77 -26.94 -21.59
C ALA A 188 79.69 -26.06 -22.21
N GLY A 189 79.90 -24.74 -22.15
CA GLY A 189 78.90 -23.75 -22.58
C GLY A 189 78.54 -23.85 -24.06
N LYS A 190 77.32 -24.31 -24.35
CA LYS A 190 76.64 -24.12 -25.65
C LYS A 190 75.12 -24.10 -25.46
N ILE A 191 74.57 -22.90 -25.21
CA ILE A 191 73.13 -22.67 -25.36
C ILE A 191 72.84 -22.56 -26.86
N GLN A 192 72.47 -23.68 -27.49
CA GLN A 192 72.04 -23.71 -28.88
C GLN A 192 70.62 -24.29 -28.92
N GLY A 193 69.66 -23.42 -29.26
CA GLY A 193 68.30 -23.55 -28.74
C GLY A 193 67.40 -24.53 -29.47
N TYR A 194 66.36 -24.98 -28.76
CA TYR A 194 65.19 -25.63 -29.35
C TYR A 194 63.89 -24.90 -28.96
N ARG A 195 63.38 -24.17 -29.96
CA ARG A 195 61.97 -24.06 -30.37
C ARG A 195 60.90 -23.75 -29.30
N ASN A 196 60.33 -22.55 -29.44
CA ASN A 196 58.93 -22.19 -29.20
C ASN A 196 58.02 -23.31 -28.64
N ILE A 197 57.89 -23.37 -27.32
CA ILE A 197 56.70 -23.93 -26.68
C ILE A 197 55.74 -22.76 -26.47
N SER A 198 54.91 -22.51 -27.49
CA SER A 198 53.79 -21.59 -27.36
C SER A 198 52.82 -22.17 -26.32
N PHE A 199 52.77 -21.58 -25.13
CA PHE A 199 51.75 -21.88 -24.12
C PHE A 199 50.39 -21.43 -24.65
N ALA A 200 49.73 -22.32 -25.39
CA ALA A 200 48.35 -22.17 -25.81
C ALA A 200 47.45 -22.38 -24.59
N TRP A 201 47.15 -21.29 -23.87
CA TRP A 201 46.09 -21.28 -22.87
C TRP A 201 44.78 -21.70 -23.55
N PRO A 202 44.02 -22.67 -22.99
CA PRO A 202 42.72 -23.02 -23.53
C PRO A 202 41.72 -21.92 -23.18
N ILE A 203 41.64 -20.89 -24.04
CA ILE A 203 40.54 -19.94 -24.04
C ILE A 203 39.28 -20.72 -24.38
N ARG A 204 38.57 -21.20 -23.36
CA ARG A 204 37.20 -21.71 -23.45
C ARG A 204 36.26 -20.54 -23.79
N ALA A 205 36.32 -20.11 -25.03
CA ALA A 205 35.30 -19.26 -25.63
C ALA A 205 33.99 -20.06 -25.67
N LYS A 206 33.17 -19.92 -24.62
CA LYS A 206 31.75 -20.30 -24.70
C LYS A 206 31.14 -19.46 -25.81
N ARG A 207 30.92 -20.07 -26.98
CA ARG A 207 29.93 -19.55 -27.93
C ARG A 207 28.59 -19.52 -27.20
N ILE A 208 28.16 -18.34 -26.80
CA ILE A 208 26.76 -18.08 -26.53
C ILE A 208 26.08 -18.18 -27.89
N SER A 209 25.45 -19.31 -28.14
CA SER A 209 24.60 -19.50 -29.30
C SER A 209 23.39 -18.59 -29.13
N CYS A 210 23.36 -17.47 -29.84
CA CYS A 210 22.16 -16.65 -29.93
C CYS A 210 21.10 -17.42 -30.71
N CYS A 211 20.37 -18.30 -30.02
CA CYS A 211 19.13 -18.85 -30.54
C CYS A 211 18.16 -17.68 -30.73
N SER A 212 18.02 -17.24 -31.98
CA SER A 212 17.02 -16.28 -32.40
C SER A 212 15.64 -16.89 -32.14
N THR A 213 14.97 -16.45 -31.09
CA THR A 213 13.59 -16.84 -30.81
C THR A 213 12.70 -16.16 -31.85
N GLN A 214 12.30 -16.91 -32.88
CA GLN A 214 11.19 -16.48 -33.74
C GLN A 214 9.95 -16.24 -32.86
N PRO A 215 9.22 -15.12 -33.06
CA PRO A 215 7.91 -14.98 -32.44
C PRO A 215 6.98 -16.02 -33.07
N GLN A 216 6.56 -17.02 -32.29
CA GLN A 216 5.44 -17.87 -32.68
C GLN A 216 4.18 -17.00 -32.71
N THR A 217 3.66 -16.76 -33.91
CA THR A 217 2.29 -16.29 -34.11
C THR A 217 1.35 -17.37 -33.57
N ILE A 218 0.68 -17.07 -32.46
CA ILE A 218 -0.38 -17.94 -31.95
C ILE A 218 -1.60 -17.76 -32.85
N ASP A 219 -1.86 -18.75 -33.71
CA ASP A 219 -3.14 -18.88 -34.39
C ASP A 219 -4.24 -19.09 -33.36
N TYR A 220 -5.18 -18.15 -33.31
CA TYR A 220 -6.48 -18.32 -32.67
C TYR A 220 -7.53 -18.45 -33.79
N SER A 221 -7.66 -19.66 -34.33
CA SER A 221 -8.78 -20.05 -35.20
C SER A 221 -9.89 -20.69 -34.37
N ASP A 222 -11.13 -20.28 -34.66
CA ASP A 222 -12.43 -20.87 -34.28
C ASP A 222 -12.71 -21.04 -32.76
N GLY A 223 -13.79 -20.54 -32.14
CA GLY A 223 -15.02 -19.86 -32.56
C GLY A 223 -15.86 -19.55 -31.29
N LEU A 224 -17.11 -19.06 -31.30
CA LEU A 224 -18.03 -18.55 -32.33
C LEU A 224 -19.13 -17.71 -31.61
N TYR A 225 -19.74 -16.73 -32.30
CA TYR A 225 -20.95 -15.96 -31.95
C TYR A 225 -21.17 -15.40 -30.52
N ALA A 226 -21.21 -14.05 -30.42
CA ALA A 226 -22.49 -13.34 -30.21
C ALA A 226 -22.37 -11.85 -30.61
N THR A 227 -23.36 -11.33 -31.32
CA THR A 227 -23.40 -9.95 -31.84
C THR A 227 -24.01 -8.97 -30.84
N SER A 228 -23.39 -7.80 -30.66
CA SER A 228 -24.07 -6.58 -30.22
C SER A 228 -23.36 -5.35 -30.80
N GLY A 229 -24.02 -4.65 -31.72
CA GLY A 229 -23.46 -3.49 -32.39
C GLY A 229 -23.73 -2.19 -31.64
N TYR A 230 -22.68 -1.43 -31.33
CA TYR A 230 -22.78 -0.02 -30.96
C TYR A 230 -21.95 0.83 -31.93
N SER A 231 -22.64 1.45 -32.89
CA SER A 231 -22.02 2.42 -33.81
C SER A 231 -21.72 3.73 -33.06
N SER A 232 -20.46 3.95 -32.69
CA SER A 232 -20.03 5.25 -32.15
C SER A 232 -19.93 6.29 -33.27
N VAL A 233 -20.99 7.08 -33.44
CA VAL A 233 -21.01 8.21 -34.38
C VAL A 233 -20.10 9.33 -33.86
N CYS A 234 -18.87 9.39 -34.38
CA CYS A 234 -17.97 10.52 -34.14
C CYS A 234 -18.51 11.79 -34.81
N LYS A 235 -19.01 12.74 -34.01
CA LYS A 235 -19.34 14.09 -34.49
C LYS A 235 -18.05 14.84 -34.86
N PRO A 236 -17.93 15.42 -36.08
CA PRO A 236 -16.77 16.24 -36.43
C PRO A 236 -16.76 17.53 -35.60
N ARG A 237 -15.61 17.84 -35.01
CA ARG A 237 -15.38 19.07 -34.23
C ARG A 237 -15.11 20.22 -35.19
N THR A 238 -16.04 21.17 -35.29
CA THR A 238 -15.90 22.38 -36.11
C THR A 238 -14.73 23.24 -35.62
N THR A 239 -13.67 23.32 -36.42
CA THR A 239 -12.55 24.24 -36.21
C THR A 239 -12.88 25.62 -36.78
N ASN A 240 -13.27 26.56 -35.92
CA ASN A 240 -13.33 27.97 -36.32
C ASN A 240 -11.91 28.55 -36.35
N SER A 241 -11.41 28.82 -37.54
CA SER A 241 -10.21 29.61 -37.78
C SER A 241 -10.46 31.06 -37.40
N ILE A 242 -9.75 31.57 -36.39
CA ILE A 242 -9.66 33.00 -36.10
C ILE A 242 -8.27 33.49 -36.48
N SER A 243 -8.25 34.60 -37.21
CA SER A 243 -7.11 35.12 -37.95
C SER A 243 -5.96 35.59 -37.06
N GLN A 244 -4.75 35.50 -37.61
CA GLN A 244 -3.54 36.07 -37.03
C GLN A 244 -3.64 37.59 -36.88
N SER A 245 -3.23 38.11 -35.73
CA SER A 245 -2.68 39.47 -35.62
C SER A 245 -1.42 39.45 -34.75
N ARG A 246 -0.45 40.28 -35.12
CA ARG A 246 0.91 40.26 -34.57
C ARG A 246 0.97 41.02 -33.24
N GLY A 247 1.68 40.49 -32.25
CA GLY A 247 1.99 41.21 -31.02
C GLY A 247 2.79 40.40 -30.00
N ARG A 248 4.12 40.35 -30.15
CA ARG A 248 5.00 40.02 -29.01
C ARG A 248 5.00 41.21 -28.05
N PRO A 249 4.87 40.95 -26.74
CA PRO A 249 5.96 41.37 -25.87
C PRO A 249 6.52 40.21 -25.04
N ASN A 250 7.81 40.33 -24.74
CA ASN A 250 8.59 39.36 -23.99
C ASN A 250 8.37 39.56 -22.48
N VAL A 251 7.64 38.66 -21.82
CA VAL A 251 7.45 38.68 -20.36
C VAL A 251 7.79 37.31 -19.79
N ARG A 252 8.87 37.22 -19.01
CA ARG A 252 9.17 36.06 -18.15
C ARG A 252 8.15 36.02 -17.01
N SER A 253 7.18 35.10 -17.04
CA SER A 253 6.38 34.75 -15.87
C SER A 253 6.99 33.54 -15.15
N SER A 254 7.73 33.80 -14.07
CA SER A 254 8.13 32.79 -13.10
C SER A 254 6.93 32.42 -12.20
N CYS A 255 6.17 31.40 -12.59
CA CYS A 255 5.10 30.87 -11.76
C CYS A 255 5.67 30.12 -10.55
N SER A 256 5.84 30.84 -9.44
CA SER A 256 6.09 30.25 -8.13
C SER A 256 4.84 29.51 -7.63
N PRO A 257 4.97 28.41 -6.86
CA PRO A 257 3.82 27.72 -6.29
C PRO A 257 3.11 28.63 -5.28
N SER A 258 1.79 28.79 -5.43
CA SER A 258 0.94 29.49 -4.46
C SER A 258 0.82 28.68 -3.17
N HIS A 259 1.74 28.94 -2.23
CA HIS A 259 1.63 28.44 -0.86
C HIS A 259 0.32 28.91 -0.22
N ILE A 260 -0.57 27.97 0.08
CA ILE A 260 -1.74 28.22 0.92
C ILE A 260 -1.23 28.49 2.34
N ASN A 261 -1.14 29.77 2.70
CA ASN A 261 -0.85 30.20 4.07
C ASN A 261 -2.06 29.91 4.97
N LEU A 262 -2.13 28.69 5.48
CA LEU A 262 -2.97 28.38 6.64
C LEU A 262 -2.45 29.20 7.84
N PRO A 263 -3.33 29.87 8.61
CA PRO A 263 -2.89 30.65 9.76
C PRO A 263 -2.20 29.74 10.79
N PRO A 264 -1.12 30.19 11.44
CA PRO A 264 -0.38 29.37 12.39
C PRO A 264 -1.25 29.03 13.60
N LEU A 265 -1.72 27.79 13.65
CA LEU A 265 -2.43 27.24 14.81
C LEU A 265 -1.53 27.40 16.04
N LYS A 266 -1.95 28.26 16.96
CA LYS A 266 -1.19 28.61 18.17
C LYS A 266 -0.92 27.32 18.95
N LYS A 267 0.38 26.99 19.14
CA LYS A 267 0.88 25.74 19.77
C LYS A 267 0.38 25.44 21.20
N LYS A 268 -0.51 26.25 21.78
CA LYS A 268 -1.03 26.11 23.15
C LYS A 268 -2.14 25.07 23.30
N SER A 269 -2.92 24.76 22.25
CA SER A 269 -4.06 23.80 22.37
C SER A 269 -3.63 22.33 22.50
N LEU A 270 -2.47 21.95 21.94
CA LEU A 270 -1.99 20.56 21.92
C LEU A 270 -1.60 20.02 23.31
N SER A 271 -1.37 20.91 24.29
CA SER A 271 -1.06 20.52 25.68
C SER A 271 -2.30 20.01 26.42
N TYR A 272 -3.40 20.78 26.33
CA TYR A 272 -4.68 20.44 26.97
C TYR A 272 -5.27 19.14 26.43
N PHE A 273 -5.15 18.89 25.13
CA PHE A 273 -5.61 17.63 24.52
C PHE A 273 -4.88 16.41 25.11
N LYS A 274 -3.55 16.49 25.31
CA LYS A 274 -2.78 15.40 25.93
C LYS A 274 -3.15 15.18 27.40
N LEU A 275 -3.33 16.26 28.16
CA LEU A 275 -3.79 16.18 29.55
C LEU A 275 -5.19 15.53 29.65
N PHE A 276 -6.12 15.88 28.76
CA PHE A 276 -7.47 15.30 28.72
C PHE A 276 -7.48 13.79 28.45
N PHE A 277 -6.64 13.31 27.52
CA PHE A 277 -6.52 11.87 27.24
C PHE A 277 -5.83 11.11 28.39
N CYS A 278 -4.83 11.67 29.05
CA CYS A 278 -4.24 11.05 30.24
C CYS A 278 -5.24 10.97 31.41
N LEU A 279 -6.01 12.03 31.67
CA LEU A 279 -6.99 12.07 32.75
C LEU A 279 -8.18 11.13 32.50
N SER A 280 -8.70 11.05 31.27
CA SER A 280 -9.80 10.13 30.93
C SER A 280 -9.35 8.66 30.98
N GLY A 281 -8.12 8.34 30.57
CA GLY A 281 -7.52 7.02 30.76
C GLY A 281 -7.41 6.62 32.25
N TRP A 282 -6.95 7.53 33.11
CA TRP A 282 -6.87 7.29 34.55
C TRP A 282 -8.25 7.07 35.20
N LEU A 283 -9.27 7.85 34.81
CA LEU A 283 -10.63 7.68 35.31
C LEU A 283 -11.25 6.33 34.92
N LEU A 284 -10.94 5.82 33.72
CA LEU A 284 -11.37 4.47 33.30
C LEU A 284 -10.72 3.37 34.16
N ILE A 285 -9.44 3.51 34.51
CA ILE A 285 -8.73 2.56 35.40
C ILE A 285 -9.35 2.60 36.81
N LEU A 286 -9.57 3.79 37.38
CA LEU A 286 -10.20 3.94 38.70
C LEU A 286 -11.63 3.38 38.74
N ARG A 287 -12.38 3.51 37.65
CA ARG A 287 -13.71 2.88 37.50
C ARG A 287 -13.62 1.35 37.50
N GLY A 288 -12.61 0.78 36.84
CA GLY A 288 -12.35 -0.68 36.85
C GLY A 288 -12.00 -1.23 38.23
N LEU A 289 -11.45 -0.40 39.12
CA LEU A 289 -11.14 -0.75 40.51
C LEU A 289 -12.31 -0.55 41.49
N GLY A 290 -13.49 -0.12 41.02
CA GLY A 290 -14.66 0.11 41.88
C GLY A 290 -14.55 1.31 42.83
N LEU A 291 -13.49 2.12 42.72
CA LEU A 291 -13.16 3.24 43.62
C LEU A 291 -13.91 4.54 43.30
N PHE A 292 -14.86 4.52 42.36
CA PHE A 292 -15.50 5.74 41.85
C PHE A 292 -17.00 5.57 41.58
N ASP A 293 -17.82 6.42 42.22
CA ASP A 293 -19.26 6.45 42.04
C ASP A 293 -19.62 6.96 40.62
N PRO A 294 -20.40 6.20 39.81
CA PRO A 294 -20.79 6.62 38.47
C PRO A 294 -21.59 7.92 38.42
N LEU A 295 -22.31 8.30 39.49
CA LEU A 295 -23.06 9.57 39.57
C LEU A 295 -22.12 10.78 39.78
N ALA A 296 -21.01 10.60 40.49
CA ALA A 296 -19.99 11.64 40.64
C ALA A 296 -19.25 11.89 39.32
N HIS A 297 -18.96 10.82 38.56
CA HIS A 297 -18.30 10.92 37.26
C HIS A 297 -19.09 11.80 36.28
N LEU A 298 -20.41 11.60 36.14
CA LEU A 298 -21.23 12.36 35.18
C LEU A 298 -21.17 13.88 35.45
N LYS A 299 -21.25 14.27 36.74
CA LYS A 299 -21.15 15.66 37.18
C LYS A 299 -19.78 16.25 36.86
N LEU A 300 -18.70 15.53 37.16
CA LEU A 300 -17.34 16.00 36.93
C LEU A 300 -17.04 16.16 35.41
N THR A 301 -17.46 15.20 34.59
CA THR A 301 -17.29 15.30 33.13
C THR A 301 -18.12 16.43 32.52
N GLY A 302 -19.33 16.67 33.01
CA GLY A 302 -20.15 17.81 32.60
C GLY A 302 -19.51 19.15 32.94
N PHE A 303 -18.95 19.28 34.14
CA PHE A 303 -18.26 20.50 34.58
C PHE A 303 -17.00 20.77 33.75
N LEU A 304 -16.18 19.75 33.49
CA LEU A 304 -14.97 19.88 32.65
C LEU A 304 -15.31 20.22 31.20
N TYR A 305 -16.40 19.66 30.65
CA TYR A 305 -16.85 19.98 29.29
C TYR A 305 -17.34 21.42 29.18
N LEU A 306 -18.14 21.90 30.15
CA LEU A 306 -18.58 23.30 30.21
C LEU A 306 -17.39 24.27 30.41
N ALA A 307 -16.43 23.92 31.25
CA ALA A 307 -15.22 24.71 31.45
C ALA A 307 -14.35 24.81 30.17
N MET A 308 -14.27 23.74 29.37
CA MET A 308 -13.58 23.79 28.06
C MET A 308 -14.35 24.57 26.99
N LEU A 309 -15.68 24.71 27.10
CA LEU A 309 -16.47 25.54 26.19
C LEU A 309 -16.42 27.04 26.55
N ALA A 310 -16.00 27.37 27.78
CA ALA A 310 -15.90 28.74 28.29
C ALA A 310 -14.50 29.37 28.16
N ALA A 311 -13.51 28.65 27.63
CA ALA A 311 -12.08 29.01 27.61
C ALA A 311 -11.47 29.04 26.20
#